data_AF-A0A431VUN4-F1
#
_entry.id   AF-A0A431VUN4-F1
#
_cell.length_a   1.000
_cell.length_b   1.000
_cell.length_c   1.000
_cell.angle_alpha   90.00
_cell.angle_beta   90.00
_cell.angle_gamma   90.00
#
_symmetry.space_group_name_H-M   'P 1'
#
loop_
_entity.id
_entity.type
_entity.pdbx_description
1 polymer ?
#
loop_
_entity_poly.entity_id
_entity_poly.type
_entity_poly.pdbx_seq_one_letter_code
_entity_poly.pdbx_strand_id
1 'polypeptide(L)'
;MKKFAVMACMLSMLASGCSNAVLPTDPAADAVPTANAQALQPGRPAKQGGSVTQVRTDGTLLVNGQANFPMGFYHVSWAGDSARRLRDLQAIADLGFNTVHASMLGADTDVESFRQLLDTAQKRGVRLVAEDHSDQAIVALKSHPALLGWLVSDDCHNLVTPSELQSRGEQIKRLDPNHLTYTSMAIPFYNSYAYRDYFGRVDAIGNQSYPVDGGDGLDVVFPVMSKLVEQSKAKGTMPIANLQSFRWPNGRYPTPVELNSMTNQALAAGVKGILYYTYLDYTNDLSQHSQLHAELKTLASEVKVLAPFLTNGQRQALPVVSAGGRALAHLWSYGGRRYLQVVSLEAQAAQNVKIQLPAKARGLRPLFAGRTTTLQASGAQVQGKLAPLGAQWYEVQ
;
A
#
# COMPACT_ATOMS: atom_id res chain seq x y z
N MET A 1 -24.20 13.92 -18.75
CA MET A 1 -25.49 14.14 -18.06
C MET A 1 -25.40 13.60 -16.64
N LYS A 2 -25.68 14.46 -15.65
CA LYS A 2 -25.92 14.21 -14.21
C LYS A 2 -24.94 13.31 -13.44
N LYS A 3 -23.95 13.94 -12.81
CA LYS A 3 -23.65 13.73 -11.37
C LYS A 3 -23.30 15.10 -10.77
N PHE A 4 -24.23 15.68 -10.03
CA PHE A 4 -24.06 16.90 -9.24
C PHE A 4 -24.26 16.57 -7.77
N ALA A 5 -23.42 17.21 -6.94
CA ALA A 5 -23.72 17.72 -5.61
C ALA A 5 -24.02 16.73 -4.47
N VAL A 6 -23.05 16.57 -3.56
CA VAL A 6 -23.11 16.78 -2.09
C VAL A 6 -21.63 17.05 -1.71
N MET A 7 -21.12 18.14 -1.12
CA MET A 7 -21.63 19.19 -0.24
C MET A 7 -20.62 20.37 -0.31
N ALA A 8 -21.07 21.61 -0.49
CA ALA A 8 -20.26 22.81 -0.33
C ALA A 8 -21.14 23.94 0.26
N CYS A 9 -20.72 24.50 1.39
CA CYS A 9 -21.12 25.77 2.05
C CYS A 9 -20.47 25.76 3.47
N MET A 10 -19.86 26.79 4.07
CA MET A 10 -19.68 28.22 3.83
C MET A 10 -18.41 28.73 4.57
N LEU A 11 -17.83 29.83 4.05
CA LEU A 11 -16.81 30.76 4.60
C LEU A 11 -17.12 31.24 6.04
N SER A 12 -16.19 31.72 6.90
CA SER A 12 -15.29 32.89 6.70
C SER A 12 -14.23 33.09 7.83
N MET A 13 -13.03 33.55 7.42
CA MET A 13 -12.09 34.54 8.01
C MET A 13 -11.78 34.62 9.53
N LEU A 14 -10.47 34.58 9.87
CA LEU A 14 -9.72 35.71 10.47
C LEU A 14 -8.20 35.44 10.50
N ALA A 15 -7.44 36.52 10.47
CA ALA A 15 -6.03 36.60 10.07
C ALA A 15 -5.02 36.59 11.25
N SER A 16 -3.82 36.12 10.91
CA SER A 16 -2.47 36.62 11.25
C SER A 16 -2.11 37.02 12.69
N GLY A 17 -1.04 36.37 13.19
CA GLY A 17 -0.21 36.86 14.30
C GLY A 17 1.19 36.25 14.23
N CYS A 18 2.19 37.10 14.02
CA CYS A 18 3.61 36.80 13.85
C CYS A 18 4.26 36.09 15.06
N SER A 19 5.32 35.31 14.86
CA SER A 19 6.70 35.76 15.15
C SER A 19 7.72 34.62 15.12
N ASN A 20 8.89 34.98 14.60
CA ASN A 20 10.12 34.20 14.50
C ASN A 20 10.67 33.81 15.88
N ALA A 21 11.19 32.60 16.00
CA ALA A 21 12.21 32.27 16.99
C ALA A 21 13.25 31.35 16.35
N VAL A 22 14.46 31.91 16.23
CA VAL A 22 15.70 31.26 15.82
C VAL A 22 16.13 30.30 16.93
N LEU A 23 16.47 29.06 16.57
CA LEU A 23 17.16 28.13 17.48
C LEU A 23 18.64 28.01 17.07
N PRO A 24 19.58 28.02 18.04
CA PRO A 24 21.00 27.92 17.75
C PRO A 24 21.42 26.49 17.38
N THR A 25 22.42 26.44 16.49
CA THR A 25 23.20 25.28 16.11
C THR A 25 24.14 24.84 17.23
N ASP A 26 24.30 23.53 17.42
CA ASP A 26 25.53 22.97 17.96
C ASP A 26 25.90 21.66 17.24
N PRO A 27 27.22 21.35 17.10
CA PRO A 27 27.75 20.42 16.11
C PRO A 27 28.04 19.02 16.68
N ALA A 28 28.50 18.15 15.76
CA ALA A 28 29.17 16.88 15.98
C ALA A 28 28.29 15.69 16.38
N ALA A 29 27.82 14.97 15.36
CA ALA A 29 27.46 13.57 15.47
C ALA A 29 28.58 12.73 14.83
N ASP A 30 29.29 12.00 15.67
CA ASP A 30 30.29 11.01 15.31
C ASP A 30 29.72 9.89 14.43
N ALA A 31 30.57 9.40 13.52
CA ALA A 31 30.26 8.42 12.51
C ALA A 31 29.82 7.06 13.10
N VAL A 32 28.63 6.60 12.66
CA VAL A 32 28.15 5.23 12.88
C VAL A 32 28.56 4.36 11.68
N PRO A 33 29.12 3.15 11.89
CA PRO A 33 29.58 2.30 10.80
C PRO A 33 28.40 1.71 10.00
N THR A 34 28.46 1.89 8.69
CA THR A 34 27.50 1.38 7.70
C THR A 34 27.51 -0.15 7.67
N ALA A 35 26.36 -0.76 7.94
CA ALA A 35 26.14 -2.17 7.63
C ALA A 35 26.19 -2.35 6.10
N ASN A 36 27.00 -3.30 5.65
CA ASN A 36 27.13 -3.71 4.24
C ASN A 36 25.77 -4.15 3.67
N ALA A 37 25.01 -3.19 3.17
CA ALA A 37 24.03 -3.42 2.11
C ALA A 37 24.86 -3.75 0.86
N GLN A 38 24.97 -5.03 0.51
CA GLN A 38 25.29 -5.38 -0.87
C GLN A 38 24.25 -4.67 -1.73
N ALA A 39 24.72 -3.63 -2.42
CA ALA A 39 23.92 -2.83 -3.33
C ALA A 39 23.24 -3.77 -4.30
N LEU A 40 21.91 -3.86 -4.21
CA LEU A 40 21.08 -4.31 -5.30
C LEU A 40 21.43 -3.39 -6.47
N GLN A 41 22.13 -3.96 -7.46
CA GLN A 41 22.49 -3.24 -8.67
C GLN A 41 21.22 -2.62 -9.27
N PRO A 42 21.27 -1.37 -9.75
CA PRO A 42 20.15 -0.81 -10.52
C PRO A 42 19.84 -1.77 -11.67
N GLY A 43 18.58 -2.17 -11.77
CA GLY A 43 18.10 -3.09 -12.79
C GLY A 43 18.53 -2.62 -14.18
N ARG A 44 18.98 -3.59 -14.99
CA ARG A 44 19.32 -3.41 -16.40
C ARG A 44 18.20 -2.61 -17.11
N PRO A 45 18.51 -1.61 -17.95
CA PRO A 45 17.48 -0.89 -18.70
C PRO A 45 16.65 -1.89 -19.50
N ALA A 46 15.32 -1.79 -19.36
CA ALA A 46 14.38 -2.65 -20.05
C ALA A 46 14.58 -2.54 -21.57
N LYS A 47 14.59 -3.67 -22.27
CA LYS A 47 14.56 -3.71 -23.74
C LYS A 47 13.35 -2.89 -24.23
N GLN A 48 13.53 -2.20 -25.36
CA GLN A 48 12.48 -1.45 -26.04
C GLN A 48 11.28 -2.36 -26.36
N GLY A 49 10.26 -2.28 -25.52
CA GLY A 49 9.00 -3.03 -25.55
C GLY A 49 8.17 -2.62 -24.34
N GLY A 50 6.84 -2.61 -24.47
CA GLY A 50 5.94 -2.30 -23.35
C GLY A 50 6.12 -3.28 -22.19
N SER A 51 5.67 -2.90 -20.99
CA SER A 51 5.65 -3.84 -19.86
C SER A 51 4.63 -4.95 -20.09
N VAL A 52 4.87 -6.08 -19.44
CA VAL A 52 3.92 -7.18 -19.32
C VAL A 52 3.73 -7.45 -17.84
N THR A 53 2.49 -7.42 -17.37
CA THR A 53 2.12 -7.73 -16.00
C THR A 53 1.30 -9.02 -15.93
N GLN A 54 1.63 -9.83 -14.93
CA GLN A 54 1.03 -11.15 -14.72
C GLN A 54 0.85 -11.39 -13.22
N VAL A 55 -0.17 -12.16 -12.86
CA VAL A 55 -0.37 -12.60 -11.48
C VAL A 55 0.09 -14.04 -11.36
N ARG A 56 1.13 -14.27 -10.56
CA ARG A 56 1.59 -15.62 -10.21
C ARG A 56 0.53 -16.31 -9.36
N THR A 57 0.51 -17.65 -9.36
CA THR A 57 -0.49 -18.47 -8.67
C THR A 57 -0.63 -18.20 -7.16
N ASP A 58 0.37 -17.60 -6.51
CA ASP A 58 0.32 -17.18 -5.11
C ASP A 58 -0.18 -15.73 -4.92
N GLY A 59 -0.69 -15.10 -5.97
CA GLY A 59 -1.18 -13.72 -6.00
C GLY A 59 -0.09 -12.67 -6.17
N THR A 60 1.18 -13.04 -6.32
CA THR A 60 2.27 -12.07 -6.52
C THR A 60 2.24 -11.48 -7.94
N LEU A 61 2.31 -10.16 -8.04
CA LEU A 61 2.51 -9.46 -9.30
C LEU A 61 3.90 -9.72 -9.86
N LEU A 62 3.95 -10.09 -11.13
CA LEU A 62 5.17 -10.09 -11.94
C LEU A 62 5.08 -8.94 -12.93
N VAL A 63 6.16 -8.17 -13.06
CA VAL A 63 6.35 -7.20 -14.12
C VAL A 63 7.55 -7.64 -14.93
N ASN A 64 7.36 -7.94 -16.22
CA ASN A 64 8.37 -8.51 -17.10
C ASN A 64 9.02 -9.77 -16.50
N GLY A 65 8.21 -10.62 -15.86
CA GLY A 65 8.65 -11.85 -15.19
C GLY A 65 9.32 -11.65 -13.82
N GLN A 66 9.51 -10.41 -13.36
CA GLN A 66 10.12 -10.11 -12.06
C GLN A 66 9.06 -9.79 -11.01
N ALA A 67 9.19 -10.41 -9.83
CA ALA A 67 8.30 -10.14 -8.71
C ALA A 67 8.31 -8.66 -8.31
N ASN A 68 7.12 -8.09 -8.15
CA ASN A 68 6.93 -6.69 -7.81
C ASN A 68 5.89 -6.58 -6.69
N PHE A 69 6.17 -5.75 -5.68
CA PHE A 69 5.21 -5.39 -4.65
C PHE A 69 4.78 -3.94 -4.89
N PRO A 70 3.59 -3.70 -5.48
CA PRO A 70 3.12 -2.34 -5.70
C PRO A 70 2.80 -1.70 -4.36
N MET A 71 3.44 -0.58 -4.10
CA MET A 71 3.19 0.29 -2.95
C MET A 71 3.03 1.71 -3.44
N GLY A 72 1.88 2.31 -3.18
CA GLY A 72 1.49 3.53 -3.85
C GLY A 72 0.29 4.25 -3.26
N PHE A 73 -0.28 5.15 -4.05
CA PHE A 73 -1.46 5.92 -3.70
C PHE A 73 -2.51 5.87 -4.79
N TYR A 74 -3.77 6.02 -4.39
CA TYR A 74 -4.76 6.67 -5.22
C TYR A 74 -4.45 8.16 -5.33
N HIS A 75 -4.60 8.69 -6.53
CA HIS A 75 -4.58 10.10 -6.82
C HIS A 75 -5.84 10.45 -7.60
N VAL A 76 -6.78 11.13 -6.96
CA VAL A 76 -8.04 11.52 -7.56
C VAL A 76 -7.79 12.73 -8.46
N SER A 77 -7.43 12.46 -9.71
CA SER A 77 -6.83 13.46 -10.60
C SER A 77 -7.76 14.61 -10.96
N TRP A 78 -9.07 14.37 -10.99
CA TRP A 78 -10.09 15.39 -11.24
C TRP A 78 -10.27 16.39 -10.07
N ALA A 79 -9.59 16.19 -8.94
CA ALA A 79 -9.46 17.19 -7.87
C ALA A 79 -8.37 18.26 -8.16
N GLY A 80 -7.68 18.13 -9.29
CA GLY A 80 -6.72 19.11 -9.79
C GLY A 80 -6.75 19.16 -11.33
N ASP A 81 -5.58 19.40 -11.90
CA ASP A 81 -5.33 19.41 -13.34
C ASP A 81 -4.13 18.53 -13.70
N SER A 82 -3.75 18.51 -14.98
CA SER A 82 -2.65 17.68 -15.47
C SER A 82 -1.30 18.10 -14.88
N ALA A 83 -1.08 19.39 -14.65
CA ALA A 83 0.15 19.91 -14.06
C ALA A 83 0.28 19.51 -12.58
N ARG A 84 -0.81 19.60 -11.83
CA ARG A 84 -0.91 19.10 -10.45
C ARG A 84 -0.67 17.60 -10.38
N ARG A 85 -1.36 16.81 -11.21
CA ARG A 85 -1.17 15.36 -11.30
C ARG A 85 0.29 14.98 -11.55
N LEU A 86 0.97 15.71 -12.45
CA LEU A 86 2.38 15.49 -12.77
C LEU A 86 3.32 15.86 -11.61
N ARG A 87 3.06 16.97 -10.92
CA ARG A 87 3.82 17.36 -9.73
C ARG A 87 3.66 16.35 -8.61
N ASP A 88 2.43 15.91 -8.37
CA ASP A 88 2.10 15.01 -7.28
C ASP A 88 2.66 13.60 -7.54
N LEU A 89 2.67 13.12 -8.79
CA LEU A 89 3.42 11.90 -9.17
C LEU A 89 4.91 11.99 -8.78
N GLN A 90 5.55 13.12 -9.05
CA GLN A 90 6.97 13.31 -8.73
C GLN A 90 7.18 13.32 -7.21
N ALA A 91 6.31 13.99 -6.46
CA ALA A 91 6.37 13.99 -5.00
C ALA A 91 6.16 12.59 -4.41
N ILE A 92 5.21 11.81 -4.96
CA ILE A 92 5.01 10.40 -4.56
C ILE A 92 6.28 9.58 -4.83
N ALA A 93 6.94 9.79 -5.98
CA ALA A 93 8.21 9.15 -6.28
C ALA A 93 9.34 9.57 -5.32
N ASP A 94 9.40 10.84 -4.92
CA ASP A 94 10.39 11.37 -3.94
C ASP A 94 10.20 10.78 -2.54
N LEU A 95 8.97 10.39 -2.19
CA LEU A 95 8.67 9.64 -0.97
C LEU A 95 9.11 8.16 -1.05
N GLY A 96 9.49 7.67 -2.24
CA GLY A 96 10.02 6.31 -2.45
C GLY A 96 8.98 5.27 -2.86
N PHE A 97 7.75 5.69 -3.19
CA PHE A 97 6.69 4.82 -3.68
C PHE A 97 6.90 4.44 -5.14
N ASN A 98 6.40 3.28 -5.55
CA ASN A 98 6.66 2.71 -6.88
C ASN A 98 5.40 2.59 -7.75
N THR A 99 4.22 2.90 -7.20
CA THR A 99 2.94 2.76 -7.91
C THR A 99 2.07 4.00 -7.67
N VAL A 100 1.34 4.44 -8.68
CA VAL A 100 0.28 5.43 -8.55
C VAL A 100 -0.93 4.96 -9.34
N HIS A 101 -2.09 5.01 -8.70
CA HIS A 101 -3.37 4.95 -9.40
C HIS A 101 -3.78 6.38 -9.74
N ALA A 102 -4.05 6.68 -11.01
CA ALA A 102 -4.41 8.02 -11.46
C ALA A 102 -5.50 7.98 -12.54
N SER A 103 -6.45 8.89 -12.44
CA SER A 103 -7.55 9.04 -13.39
C SER A 103 -7.12 9.90 -14.59
N MET A 104 -7.61 9.56 -15.78
CA MET A 104 -7.58 10.46 -16.92
C MET A 104 -8.58 11.61 -16.68
N LEU A 105 -8.22 12.84 -17.05
CA LEU A 105 -9.10 14.01 -16.88
C LEU A 105 -10.21 14.07 -17.94
N GLY A 106 -10.04 13.31 -19.02
CA GLY A 106 -11.03 13.05 -20.04
C GLY A 106 -10.60 11.82 -20.84
N ALA A 107 -11.47 10.82 -20.94
CA ALA A 107 -11.12 9.50 -21.43
C ALA A 107 -10.43 9.51 -22.81
N ASP A 108 -10.89 10.34 -23.75
CA ASP A 108 -10.31 10.46 -25.09
C ASP A 108 -9.38 11.68 -25.25
N THR A 109 -9.64 12.75 -24.51
CA THR A 109 -8.97 14.04 -24.70
C THR A 109 -7.67 14.18 -23.90
N ASP A 110 -7.47 13.33 -22.89
CA ASP A 110 -6.31 13.39 -21.98
C ASP A 110 -5.17 12.42 -22.37
N VAL A 111 -5.30 11.68 -23.48
CA VAL A 111 -4.34 10.63 -23.89
C VAL A 111 -2.89 11.14 -23.93
N GLU A 112 -2.66 12.33 -24.51
CA GLU A 112 -1.30 12.89 -24.62
C GLU A 112 -0.75 13.36 -23.28
N SER A 113 -1.55 14.03 -22.45
CA SER A 113 -1.11 14.43 -21.12
C SER A 113 -0.88 13.23 -20.21
N PHE A 114 -1.68 12.17 -20.34
CA PHE A 114 -1.47 10.92 -19.61
C PHE A 114 -0.21 10.19 -20.10
N ARG A 115 0.11 10.25 -21.40
CA ARG A 115 1.40 9.77 -21.93
C ARG A 115 2.59 10.50 -21.29
N GLN A 116 2.52 11.82 -21.14
CA GLN A 116 3.57 12.59 -20.46
C GLN A 116 3.71 12.22 -18.96
N LEU A 117 2.59 11.90 -18.32
CA LEU A 117 2.59 11.37 -16.95
C LEU A 117 3.29 10.01 -16.89
N LEU A 118 2.97 9.11 -17.82
CA LEU A 118 3.60 7.80 -17.98
C LEU A 118 5.11 7.90 -18.27
N ASP A 119 5.54 8.80 -19.16
CA ASP A 119 6.95 9.07 -19.45
C ASP A 119 7.71 9.51 -18.20
N THR A 120 7.09 10.37 -17.40
CA THR A 120 7.64 10.84 -16.13
C THR A 120 7.70 9.70 -15.13
N ALA A 121 6.65 8.90 -15.02
CA ALA A 121 6.62 7.73 -14.15
C ALA A 121 7.77 6.76 -14.51
N GLN A 122 7.99 6.49 -15.80
CA GLN A 122 9.11 5.67 -16.28
C GLN A 122 10.46 6.21 -15.81
N LYS A 123 10.73 7.51 -16.03
CA LYS A 123 11.99 8.16 -15.63
C LYS A 123 12.22 8.07 -14.11
N ARG A 124 11.15 8.05 -13.32
CA ARG A 124 11.18 8.01 -11.86
C ARG A 124 11.07 6.60 -11.27
N GLY A 125 10.94 5.57 -12.10
CA GLY A 125 10.77 4.18 -11.65
C GLY A 125 9.42 3.88 -11.01
N VAL A 126 8.40 4.69 -11.31
CA VAL A 126 7.02 4.54 -10.86
C VAL A 126 6.18 3.89 -11.97
N ARG A 127 5.15 3.13 -11.59
CA ARG A 127 4.19 2.52 -12.51
C ARG A 127 2.78 3.02 -12.27
N LEU A 128 1.97 3.09 -13.32
CA LEU A 128 0.61 3.64 -13.24
C LEU A 128 -0.48 2.58 -13.43
N VAL A 129 -1.49 2.62 -12.56
CA VAL A 129 -2.80 2.04 -12.84
C VAL A 129 -3.69 3.19 -13.33
N ALA A 130 -4.19 3.10 -14.56
CA ALA A 130 -4.98 4.15 -15.18
C ALA A 130 -6.48 3.94 -14.95
N GLU A 131 -7.18 4.99 -14.55
CA GLU A 131 -8.64 5.05 -14.41
C GLU A 131 -9.25 6.03 -15.43
N ASP A 132 -10.57 5.94 -15.66
CA ASP A 132 -11.34 6.84 -16.52
C ASP A 132 -10.86 6.87 -17.98
N HIS A 133 -10.41 5.71 -18.45
CA HIS A 133 -9.91 5.50 -19.81
C HIS A 133 -11.02 5.13 -20.79
N SER A 134 -10.73 5.29 -22.09
CA SER A 134 -11.52 4.77 -23.20
C SER A 134 -10.77 3.65 -23.92
N ASP A 135 -11.47 2.91 -24.78
CA ASP A 135 -10.85 1.92 -25.68
C ASP A 135 -9.73 2.55 -26.54
N GLN A 136 -9.92 3.80 -26.99
CA GLN A 136 -8.90 4.55 -27.73
C GLN A 136 -7.67 4.83 -26.87
N ALA A 137 -7.86 5.24 -25.62
CA ALA A 137 -6.77 5.46 -24.68
C ALA A 137 -6.00 4.16 -24.40
N ILE A 138 -6.70 3.03 -24.20
CA ILE A 138 -6.06 1.72 -24.02
C ILE A 138 -5.17 1.40 -25.22
N VAL A 139 -5.70 1.47 -26.44
CA VAL A 139 -4.94 1.18 -27.66
C VAL A 139 -3.72 2.10 -27.80
N ALA A 140 -3.87 3.38 -27.46
CA ALA A 140 -2.82 4.39 -27.59
C ALA A 140 -1.71 4.30 -26.54
N LEU A 141 -1.97 3.68 -25.38
CA LEU A 141 -1.07 3.69 -24.22
C LEU A 141 -0.59 2.30 -23.79
N LYS A 142 -1.22 1.20 -24.24
CA LYS A 142 -0.88 -0.18 -23.84
C LYS A 142 0.56 -0.63 -24.06
N SER A 143 1.33 0.09 -24.88
CA SER A 143 2.75 -0.23 -25.12
C SER A 143 3.70 0.56 -24.22
N HIS A 144 3.18 1.41 -23.33
CA HIS A 144 4.02 2.24 -22.49
C HIS A 144 4.66 1.42 -21.35
N PRO A 145 5.99 1.46 -21.17
CA PRO A 145 6.69 0.59 -20.23
C PRO A 145 6.49 0.91 -18.75
N ALA A 146 5.90 2.07 -18.42
CA ALA A 146 5.47 2.43 -17.06
C ALA A 146 4.00 2.11 -16.76
N LEU A 147 3.22 1.65 -17.75
CA LEU A 147 1.86 1.21 -17.49
C LEU A 147 1.90 -0.07 -16.65
N LEU A 148 1.09 -0.13 -15.59
CA LEU A 148 0.94 -1.32 -14.77
C LEU A 148 -0.35 -2.05 -15.13
N GLY A 149 -1.43 -1.28 -15.28
CA GLY A 149 -2.79 -1.78 -15.45
C GLY A 149 -3.83 -0.72 -15.67
N TRP A 150 -5.07 -1.20 -15.73
CA TRP A 150 -6.28 -0.44 -15.94
C TRP A 150 -7.26 -0.72 -14.81
N LEU A 151 -7.80 0.32 -14.18
CA LEU A 151 -8.95 0.19 -13.30
C LEU A 151 -10.18 -0.16 -14.14
N VAL A 152 -10.90 -1.20 -13.74
CA VAL A 152 -12.16 -1.64 -14.37
C VAL A 152 -13.36 -0.96 -13.72
N SER A 153 -13.36 -0.86 -12.39
CA SER A 153 -14.36 -0.12 -11.62
C SER A 153 -13.82 0.14 -10.21
N ASP A 154 -13.87 1.39 -9.78
CA ASP A 154 -13.83 1.66 -8.34
C ASP A 154 -15.16 1.24 -7.71
N ASP A 155 -15.17 1.03 -6.39
CA ASP A 155 -16.35 0.66 -5.59
C ASP A 155 -17.26 -0.38 -6.27
N CYS A 156 -16.66 -1.38 -6.91
CA CYS A 156 -17.38 -2.15 -7.93
C CYS A 156 -18.60 -2.87 -7.37
N HIS A 157 -18.52 -3.34 -6.12
CA HIS A 157 -19.61 -3.95 -5.36
C HIS A 157 -20.90 -3.12 -5.27
N ASN A 158 -20.80 -1.78 -5.40
CA ASN A 158 -21.94 -0.86 -5.38
C ASN A 158 -22.39 -0.43 -6.78
N LEU A 159 -21.52 -0.54 -7.79
CA LEU A 159 -21.71 0.10 -9.10
C LEU A 159 -21.98 -0.90 -10.22
N VAL A 160 -21.52 -2.14 -10.10
CA VAL A 160 -21.65 -3.18 -11.12
C VAL A 160 -21.86 -4.54 -10.49
N THR A 161 -22.54 -5.43 -11.20
CA THR A 161 -22.62 -6.84 -10.85
C THR A 161 -21.29 -7.57 -11.14
N PRO A 162 -21.06 -8.76 -10.56
CA PRO A 162 -19.88 -9.57 -10.89
C PRO A 162 -19.75 -9.91 -12.39
N SER A 163 -20.89 -10.10 -13.09
CA SER A 163 -20.90 -10.40 -14.53
C SER A 163 -20.52 -9.17 -15.37
N GLU A 164 -20.97 -7.98 -14.98
CA GLU A 164 -20.58 -6.73 -15.64
C GLU A 164 -19.11 -6.42 -15.41
N LEU A 165 -18.61 -6.64 -14.18
CA LEU A 165 -17.18 -6.50 -13.87
C LEU A 165 -16.33 -7.40 -14.78
N GLN A 166 -16.72 -8.68 -14.92
CA GLN A 166 -16.03 -9.61 -15.81
C GLN A 166 -16.05 -9.14 -17.27
N SER A 167 -17.22 -8.77 -17.78
CA SER A 167 -17.37 -8.32 -19.17
C SER A 167 -16.48 -7.11 -19.49
N ARG A 168 -16.43 -6.13 -18.57
CA ARG A 168 -15.55 -4.95 -18.70
C ARG A 168 -14.07 -5.33 -18.62
N GLY A 169 -13.70 -6.23 -17.70
CA GLY A 169 -12.33 -6.75 -17.60
C GLY A 169 -11.89 -7.47 -18.88
N GLU A 170 -12.75 -8.33 -19.44
CA GLU A 170 -12.50 -9.03 -20.70
C GLU A 170 -12.40 -8.08 -21.90
N GLN A 171 -13.20 -7.00 -21.93
CA GLN A 171 -13.06 -5.96 -22.95
C GLN A 171 -11.67 -5.30 -22.91
N ILE A 172 -11.21 -4.90 -21.73
CA ILE A 172 -9.87 -4.34 -21.55
C ILE A 172 -8.83 -5.36 -22.02
N LYS A 173 -8.96 -6.64 -21.63
CA LYS A 173 -8.02 -7.71 -22.02
C LYS A 173 -7.98 -8.00 -23.52
N ARG A 174 -9.09 -7.80 -24.25
CA ARG A 174 -9.10 -7.90 -25.72
C ARG A 174 -8.25 -6.80 -26.37
N LEU A 175 -8.22 -5.61 -25.79
CA LEU A 175 -7.45 -4.47 -26.29
C LEU A 175 -5.99 -4.50 -25.82
N ASP A 176 -5.77 -4.87 -24.57
CA ASP A 176 -4.48 -4.96 -23.90
C ASP A 176 -4.38 -6.24 -23.05
N PRO A 177 -3.90 -7.35 -23.63
CA PRO A 177 -3.72 -8.59 -22.89
C PRO A 177 -2.51 -8.57 -21.95
N ASN A 178 -1.61 -7.58 -22.08
CA ASN A 178 -0.33 -7.55 -21.40
C ASN A 178 -0.38 -6.89 -20.04
N HIS A 179 -1.38 -6.04 -19.75
CA HIS A 179 -1.46 -5.31 -18.49
C HIS A 179 -2.60 -5.79 -17.60
N LEU A 180 -2.49 -5.53 -16.30
CA LEU A 180 -3.42 -6.04 -15.30
C LEU A 180 -4.74 -5.28 -15.35
N THR A 181 -5.83 -5.99 -15.11
CA THR A 181 -7.11 -5.40 -14.75
C THR A 181 -7.24 -5.33 -13.24
N TYR A 182 -7.60 -4.16 -12.72
CA TYR A 182 -7.72 -3.88 -11.30
C TYR A 182 -9.11 -3.39 -10.95
N THR A 183 -9.62 -3.73 -9.78
CA THR A 183 -10.90 -3.19 -9.27
C THR A 183 -10.75 -2.94 -7.77
N SER A 184 -11.59 -2.07 -7.23
CA SER A 184 -11.61 -1.73 -5.81
C SER A 184 -12.99 -1.97 -5.20
N MET A 185 -13.03 -2.40 -3.93
CA MET A 185 -14.23 -2.72 -3.18
C MET A 185 -14.08 -2.35 -1.71
N ALA A 186 -15.20 -2.18 -1.01
CA ALA A 186 -15.26 -2.10 0.44
C ALA A 186 -15.99 -3.34 0.97
N ILE A 187 -15.24 -4.40 1.26
CA ILE A 187 -15.74 -5.64 1.85
C ILE A 187 -15.72 -5.49 3.37
N PRO A 188 -16.88 -5.34 4.04
CA PRO A 188 -16.93 -5.34 5.50
C PRO A 188 -16.56 -6.74 6.04
N PHE A 189 -15.88 -6.77 7.19
CA PHE A 189 -15.45 -8.03 7.81
C PHE A 189 -16.63 -9.00 8.05
N TYR A 190 -17.73 -8.49 8.61
CA TYR A 190 -18.89 -9.27 9.02
C TYR A 190 -19.72 -9.85 7.86
N ASN A 191 -19.56 -9.34 6.64
CA ASN A 191 -20.31 -9.81 5.47
C ASN A 191 -19.40 -10.13 4.27
N SER A 192 -18.15 -10.52 4.54
CA SER A 192 -17.15 -10.72 3.49
C SER A 192 -17.52 -11.77 2.44
N TYR A 193 -18.29 -12.79 2.83
CA TYR A 193 -18.72 -13.85 1.92
C TYR A 193 -19.77 -13.42 0.88
N ALA A 194 -20.51 -12.33 1.11
CA ALA A 194 -21.49 -11.82 0.15
C ALA A 194 -20.84 -11.28 -1.13
N TYR A 195 -19.54 -10.94 -1.06
CA TYR A 195 -18.79 -10.35 -2.16
C TYR A 195 -17.84 -11.34 -2.85
N ARG A 196 -17.91 -12.64 -2.51
CA ARG A 196 -17.00 -13.67 -3.03
C ARG A 196 -17.03 -13.78 -4.56
N ASP A 197 -18.16 -13.44 -5.19
CA ASP A 197 -18.37 -13.63 -6.62
C ASP A 197 -17.66 -12.57 -7.48
N TYR A 198 -17.20 -11.48 -6.87
CA TYR A 198 -16.34 -10.49 -7.52
C TYR A 198 -14.89 -10.97 -7.67
N PHE A 199 -14.45 -11.92 -6.86
CA PHE A 199 -13.11 -12.51 -6.97
C PHE A 199 -12.99 -13.42 -8.19
N GLY A 200 -11.84 -13.35 -8.88
CA GLY A 200 -11.59 -14.08 -10.13
C GLY A 200 -12.18 -13.43 -11.38
N ARG A 201 -12.77 -12.23 -11.28
CA ARG A 201 -13.33 -11.50 -12.44
C ARG A 201 -12.33 -10.56 -13.12
N VAL A 202 -11.29 -10.17 -12.40
CA VAL A 202 -10.17 -9.33 -12.85
C VAL A 202 -8.86 -9.85 -12.23
N ASP A 203 -7.71 -9.37 -12.71
CA ASP A 203 -6.40 -9.86 -12.25
C ASP A 203 -6.09 -9.47 -10.80
N ALA A 204 -6.50 -8.28 -10.36
CA ALA A 204 -6.22 -7.75 -9.03
C ALA A 204 -7.45 -7.09 -8.38
N ILE A 205 -7.61 -7.28 -7.07
CA ILE A 205 -8.67 -6.68 -6.26
C ILE A 205 -8.06 -5.89 -5.11
N GLY A 206 -8.46 -4.63 -5.03
CA GLY A 206 -8.31 -3.75 -3.89
C GLY A 206 -9.45 -3.95 -2.90
N ASN A 207 -9.13 -4.07 -1.61
CA ASN A 207 -10.14 -3.96 -0.56
C ASN A 207 -9.85 -2.80 0.38
N GLN A 208 -10.86 -1.98 0.63
CA GLN A 208 -10.78 -0.77 1.43
C GLN A 208 -10.89 -1.06 2.93
N SER A 209 -10.05 -0.40 3.73
CA SER A 209 -10.16 -0.38 5.18
C SER A 209 -9.70 0.98 5.72
N TYR A 210 -10.67 1.78 6.18
CA TYR A 210 -10.48 3.18 6.56
C TYR A 210 -10.98 3.48 7.99
N PRO A 211 -10.37 2.86 9.01
CA PRO A 211 -10.92 2.86 10.37
C PRO A 211 -10.79 4.18 11.13
N VAL A 212 -9.82 5.05 10.81
CA VAL A 212 -9.60 6.30 11.56
C VAL A 212 -10.79 7.24 11.34
N ASP A 213 -11.59 7.42 12.39
CA ASP A 213 -12.90 8.10 12.40
C ASP A 213 -13.93 7.53 11.40
N GLY A 214 -13.73 6.29 10.94
CA GLY A 214 -14.61 5.60 9.98
C GLY A 214 -15.70 4.74 10.62
N GLY A 215 -15.73 4.64 11.95
CA GLY A 215 -16.68 3.83 12.72
C GLY A 215 -16.17 2.46 13.15
N ASP A 216 -15.03 2.01 12.63
CA ASP A 216 -14.37 0.76 13.04
C ASP A 216 -13.15 1.02 13.95
N GLY A 217 -12.78 0.02 14.74
CA GLY A 217 -11.49 -0.01 15.43
C GLY A 217 -10.33 -0.23 14.47
N LEU A 218 -9.15 0.33 14.78
CA LEU A 218 -7.92 0.18 13.97
C LEU A 218 -7.48 -1.28 13.76
N ASP A 219 -7.87 -2.19 14.64
CA ASP A 219 -7.60 -3.63 14.53
C ASP A 219 -8.42 -4.33 13.45
N VAL A 220 -9.39 -3.66 12.83
CA VAL A 220 -10.20 -4.21 11.74
C VAL A 220 -9.37 -4.49 10.48
N VAL A 221 -8.23 -3.81 10.30
CA VAL A 221 -7.41 -3.93 9.09
C VAL A 221 -6.92 -5.37 8.90
N PHE A 222 -6.38 -6.00 9.95
CA PHE A 222 -5.90 -7.37 9.82
C PHE A 222 -6.97 -8.40 9.40
N PRO A 223 -8.14 -8.50 10.05
CA PRO A 223 -9.17 -9.45 9.65
C PRO A 223 -9.77 -9.14 8.26
N VAL A 224 -9.96 -7.87 7.90
CA VAL A 224 -10.42 -7.47 6.55
C VAL A 224 -9.42 -7.89 5.48
N MET A 225 -8.13 -7.60 5.68
CA MET A 225 -7.09 -7.97 4.72
C MET A 225 -6.86 -9.48 4.68
N SER A 226 -7.03 -10.19 5.81
CA SER A 226 -6.95 -11.66 5.84
C SER A 226 -8.03 -12.29 4.98
N LYS A 227 -9.26 -11.74 4.99
CA LYS A 227 -10.35 -12.18 4.13
C LYS A 227 -10.10 -11.88 2.66
N LEU A 228 -9.57 -10.69 2.35
CA LEU A 228 -9.13 -10.36 1.00
C LEU A 228 -8.13 -11.40 0.47
N VAL A 229 -7.10 -11.73 1.26
CA VAL A 229 -6.05 -12.69 0.88
C VAL A 229 -6.61 -14.10 0.73
N GLU A 230 -7.49 -14.54 1.64
CA GLU A 230 -8.14 -15.85 1.58
C GLU A 230 -8.94 -16.04 0.28
N GLN A 231 -9.83 -15.08 -0.02
CA GLN A 231 -10.68 -15.14 -1.22
C GLN A 231 -9.87 -14.98 -2.50
N SER A 232 -8.87 -14.11 -2.49
CA SER A 232 -7.93 -13.91 -3.61
C SER A 232 -7.19 -15.21 -3.94
N LYS A 233 -6.68 -15.91 -2.92
CA LYS A 233 -6.03 -17.22 -3.10
C LYS A 233 -6.98 -18.27 -3.66
N ALA A 234 -8.23 -18.30 -3.18
CA ALA A 234 -9.23 -19.26 -3.64
C ALA A 234 -9.65 -19.06 -5.11
N LYS A 235 -9.47 -17.85 -5.65
CA LYS A 235 -9.96 -17.46 -6.99
C LYS A 235 -8.86 -17.04 -7.97
N GLY A 236 -7.59 -17.04 -7.55
CA GLY A 236 -6.46 -16.70 -8.41
C GLY A 236 -6.35 -15.20 -8.73
N THR A 237 -6.78 -14.33 -7.82
CA THR A 237 -6.67 -12.87 -7.97
C THR A 237 -5.56 -12.33 -7.06
N MET A 238 -4.93 -11.21 -7.44
CA MET A 238 -3.95 -10.52 -6.59
C MET A 238 -4.65 -9.67 -5.50
N PRO A 239 -4.32 -9.85 -4.20
CA PRO A 239 -4.87 -9.03 -3.12
C PRO A 239 -4.06 -7.74 -2.91
N ILE A 240 -4.70 -6.57 -3.07
CA ILE A 240 -4.14 -5.25 -2.77
C ILE A 240 -4.89 -4.62 -1.60
N ALA A 241 -4.17 -4.18 -0.57
CA ALA A 241 -4.79 -3.40 0.52
C ALA A 241 -5.05 -1.96 0.05
N ASN A 242 -6.26 -1.45 0.23
CA ASN A 242 -6.54 -0.03 0.11
C ASN A 242 -6.65 0.59 1.52
N LEU A 243 -5.60 1.31 1.93
CA LEU A 243 -5.42 1.78 3.30
C LEU A 243 -5.62 3.30 3.42
N GLN A 244 -5.98 3.77 4.60
CA GLN A 244 -6.25 5.19 4.84
C GLN A 244 -4.98 6.03 5.00
N SER A 245 -4.86 7.10 4.20
CA SER A 245 -3.97 8.24 4.41
C SER A 245 -4.70 9.59 4.38
N PHE A 246 -6.03 9.55 4.32
CA PHE A 246 -6.92 10.71 4.26
C PHE A 246 -7.72 10.87 5.57
N ARG A 247 -8.47 11.97 5.68
CA ARG A 247 -9.49 12.15 6.73
C ARG A 247 -10.90 12.08 6.18
N TRP A 248 -11.82 11.53 6.96
CA TRP A 248 -13.25 11.69 6.70
C TRP A 248 -13.70 13.15 6.86
N PRO A 249 -14.85 13.54 6.29
CA PRO A 249 -15.49 14.81 6.62
C PRO A 249 -15.64 14.96 8.13
N ASN A 250 -15.17 16.09 8.67
CA ASN A 250 -15.12 16.39 10.11
C ASN A 250 -14.24 15.46 10.97
N GLY A 251 -13.54 14.50 10.36
CA GLY A 251 -12.55 13.66 11.04
C GLY A 251 -11.14 14.25 11.00
N ARG A 252 -10.21 13.53 11.60
CA ARG A 252 -8.76 13.82 11.54
C ARG A 252 -8.04 12.90 10.55
N TYR A 253 -6.84 13.30 10.17
CA TYR A 253 -5.91 12.40 9.50
C TYR A 253 -5.41 11.31 10.47
N PRO A 254 -4.99 10.14 9.97
CA PRO A 254 -4.24 9.18 10.76
C PRO A 254 -3.00 9.83 11.38
N THR A 255 -2.61 9.36 12.55
CA THR A 255 -1.29 9.65 13.11
C THR A 255 -0.22 8.76 12.47
N PRO A 256 1.07 9.12 12.55
CA PRO A 256 2.17 8.24 12.11
C PRO A 256 2.10 6.81 12.69
N VAL A 257 1.74 6.67 13.97
CA VAL A 257 1.63 5.36 14.63
C VAL A 257 0.50 4.53 14.04
N GLU A 258 -0.65 5.15 13.77
CA GLU A 258 -1.80 4.45 13.19
C GLU A 258 -1.52 4.04 11.74
N LEU A 259 -0.91 4.92 10.95
CA LEU A 259 -0.50 4.62 9.59
C LEU A 259 0.49 3.45 9.54
N ASN A 260 1.48 3.46 10.45
CA ASN A 260 2.41 2.35 10.62
C ASN A 260 1.68 1.03 10.95
N SER A 261 0.72 1.09 11.89
CA SER A 261 -0.05 -0.05 12.33
C SER A 261 -0.90 -0.63 11.21
N MET A 262 -1.69 0.19 10.51
CA MET A 262 -2.52 -0.24 9.38
C MET A 262 -1.66 -0.94 8.31
N THR A 263 -0.51 -0.35 7.98
CA THR A 263 0.44 -0.93 7.02
C THR A 263 0.93 -2.30 7.48
N ASN A 264 1.38 -2.39 8.73
CA ASN A 264 1.91 -3.63 9.28
C ASN A 264 0.85 -4.72 9.48
N GLN A 265 -0.40 -4.35 9.80
CA GLN A 265 -1.54 -5.27 9.83
C GLN A 265 -1.84 -5.84 8.44
N ALA A 266 -1.81 -5.02 7.39
CA ALA A 266 -2.00 -5.48 6.01
C ALA A 266 -0.86 -6.44 5.58
N LEU A 267 0.39 -6.09 5.87
CA LEU A 267 1.54 -6.97 5.62
C LEU A 267 1.44 -8.28 6.40
N ALA A 268 1.03 -8.20 7.67
CA ALA A 268 0.79 -9.35 8.52
C ALA A 268 -0.28 -10.26 7.93
N ALA A 269 -1.32 -9.74 7.27
CA ALA A 269 -2.35 -10.52 6.60
C ALA A 269 -1.85 -11.24 5.33
N GLY A 270 -0.75 -10.77 4.73
CA GLY A 270 -0.14 -11.37 3.54
C GLY A 270 -0.65 -10.79 2.22
N VAL A 271 -1.07 -9.52 2.22
CA VAL A 271 -1.41 -8.81 0.97
C VAL A 271 -0.21 -8.76 0.03
N LYS A 272 -0.48 -8.58 -1.27
CA LYS A 272 0.54 -8.57 -2.32
C LYS A 272 0.78 -7.19 -2.92
N GLY A 273 0.08 -6.16 -2.41
CA GLY A 273 0.28 -4.75 -2.71
C GLY A 273 -0.45 -3.87 -1.71
N ILE A 274 -0.11 -2.58 -1.68
CA ILE A 274 -0.74 -1.54 -0.86
C ILE A 274 -0.93 -0.28 -1.70
N LEU A 275 -2.16 0.23 -1.78
CA LEU A 275 -2.44 1.56 -2.30
C LEU A 275 -3.12 2.38 -1.21
N TYR A 276 -2.52 3.47 -0.76
CA TYR A 276 -3.17 4.35 0.19
C TYR A 276 -4.21 5.22 -0.52
N TYR A 277 -5.42 5.29 0.02
CA TYR A 277 -6.39 6.31 -0.34
C TYR A 277 -6.29 7.43 0.70
N THR A 278 -5.97 8.67 0.34
CA THR A 278 -5.52 9.14 -0.97
C THR A 278 -4.32 10.08 -0.80
N TYR A 279 -3.57 10.31 -1.87
CA TYR A 279 -2.63 11.43 -1.94
C TYR A 279 -3.37 12.75 -2.16
N LEU A 280 -4.40 12.74 -3.00
CA LEU A 280 -5.20 13.89 -3.36
C LEU A 280 -6.66 13.50 -3.60
N ASP A 281 -7.61 14.28 -3.05
CA ASP A 281 -9.01 14.40 -3.48
C ASP A 281 -9.54 15.84 -3.24
N TYR A 282 -10.83 16.10 -3.45
CA TYR A 282 -11.42 17.45 -3.26
C TYR A 282 -11.30 18.01 -1.83
N THR A 283 -11.16 17.14 -0.83
CA THR A 283 -11.18 17.47 0.60
C THR A 283 -9.86 17.14 1.32
N ASN A 284 -8.97 16.40 0.65
CA ASN A 284 -7.71 15.90 1.18
C ASN A 284 -6.56 16.24 0.24
N ASP A 285 -5.50 16.82 0.79
CA ASP A 285 -4.24 17.05 0.09
C ASP A 285 -3.11 16.63 1.01
N LEU A 286 -2.58 15.42 0.76
CA LEU A 286 -1.54 14.83 1.60
C LEU A 286 -0.24 15.65 1.55
N SER A 287 -0.02 16.43 0.48
CA SER A 287 1.17 17.26 0.32
C SER A 287 1.39 18.27 1.45
N GLN A 288 0.32 18.60 2.17
CA GLN A 288 0.30 19.56 3.26
C GLN A 288 0.60 18.94 4.64
N HIS A 289 0.83 17.61 4.73
CA HIS A 289 0.96 16.89 6.00
C HIS A 289 2.36 16.32 6.22
N SER A 290 3.26 17.16 6.71
CA SER A 290 4.69 16.83 6.89
C SER A 290 4.96 15.62 7.80
N GLN A 291 4.22 15.45 8.89
CA GLN A 291 4.38 14.31 9.79
C GLN A 291 3.99 12.98 9.13
N LEU A 292 2.90 12.97 8.38
CA LEU A 292 2.48 11.79 7.61
C LEU A 292 3.47 11.49 6.49
N HIS A 293 3.95 12.51 5.77
CA HIS A 293 5.01 12.35 4.78
C HIS A 293 6.27 11.69 5.34
N ALA A 294 6.72 12.10 6.53
CA ALA A 294 7.89 11.53 7.17
C ALA A 294 7.70 10.03 7.48
N GLU A 295 6.54 9.65 8.01
CA GLU A 295 6.21 8.25 8.26
C GLU A 295 6.05 7.45 6.96
N LEU A 296 5.37 7.99 5.95
CA LEU A 296 5.18 7.36 4.64
C LEU A 296 6.50 7.10 3.93
N LYS A 297 7.44 8.05 3.98
CA LYS A 297 8.79 7.88 3.46
C LYS A 297 9.53 6.76 4.18
N THR A 298 9.38 6.68 5.50
CA THR A 298 9.94 5.60 6.31
C THR A 298 9.34 4.26 5.90
N LEU A 299 8.01 4.15 5.84
CA LEU A 299 7.29 2.93 5.43
C LEU A 299 7.65 2.47 4.02
N ALA A 300 7.77 3.39 3.05
CA ALA A 300 8.18 3.05 1.69
C ALA A 300 9.59 2.42 1.67
N SER A 301 10.52 2.99 2.46
CA SER A 301 11.88 2.45 2.60
C SER A 301 11.90 1.08 3.27
N GLU A 302 11.09 0.88 4.31
CA GLU A 302 10.99 -0.38 5.04
C GLU A 302 10.38 -1.46 4.14
N VAL A 303 9.26 -1.19 3.50
CA VAL A 303 8.59 -2.15 2.59
C VAL A 303 9.49 -2.50 1.41
N LYS A 304 10.32 -1.58 0.91
CA LYS A 304 11.32 -1.90 -0.11
C LYS A 304 12.32 -2.96 0.37
N VAL A 305 12.73 -2.93 1.63
CA VAL A 305 13.58 -3.98 2.24
C VAL A 305 12.81 -5.28 2.44
N LEU A 306 11.52 -5.22 2.80
CA LEU A 306 10.66 -6.39 3.00
C LEU A 306 10.26 -7.08 1.68
N ALA A 307 10.14 -6.32 0.59
CA ALA A 307 9.55 -6.75 -0.68
C ALA A 307 10.07 -8.10 -1.22
N PRO A 308 11.39 -8.43 -1.16
CA PRO A 308 11.88 -9.72 -1.64
C PRO A 308 11.21 -10.92 -0.96
N PHE A 309 10.99 -10.87 0.36
CA PHE A 309 10.35 -11.97 1.08
C PHE A 309 8.84 -11.83 1.24
N LEU A 310 8.27 -10.63 1.09
CA LEU A 310 6.82 -10.47 0.92
C LEU A 310 6.34 -11.11 -0.40
N THR A 311 7.16 -11.00 -1.44
CA THR A 311 6.84 -11.53 -2.77
C THR A 311 7.28 -12.98 -2.95
N ASN A 312 8.47 -13.38 -2.49
CA ASN A 312 9.01 -14.72 -2.78
C ASN A 312 9.23 -15.60 -1.54
N GLY A 313 8.95 -15.08 -0.35
CA GLY A 313 9.11 -15.82 0.91
C GLY A 313 7.90 -16.66 1.27
N GLN A 314 8.12 -17.64 2.13
CA GLN A 314 7.06 -18.45 2.75
C GLN A 314 6.63 -17.79 4.06
N ARG A 315 5.37 -17.34 4.13
CA ARG A 315 4.76 -16.74 5.33
C ARG A 315 4.10 -17.81 6.18
N GLN A 316 4.37 -17.78 7.48
CA GLN A 316 3.77 -18.65 8.49
C GLN A 316 3.23 -17.80 9.64
N ALA A 317 1.95 -17.95 9.98
CA ALA A 317 1.41 -17.39 11.22
C ALA A 317 1.95 -18.17 12.43
N LEU A 318 2.34 -17.46 13.48
CA LEU A 318 2.82 -18.05 14.73
C LEU A 318 1.81 -17.80 15.86
N PRO A 319 1.62 -18.77 16.77
CA PRO A 319 0.90 -18.52 18.01
C PRO A 319 1.59 -17.43 18.83
N VAL A 320 0.81 -16.46 19.29
CA VAL A 320 1.26 -15.40 20.20
C VAL A 320 0.32 -15.34 21.39
N VAL A 321 0.90 -15.29 22.58
CA VAL A 321 0.18 -15.06 23.83
C VAL A 321 0.30 -13.58 24.17
N SER A 322 -0.83 -12.89 24.27
CA SER A 322 -0.94 -11.50 24.67
C SER A 322 -2.25 -11.26 25.43
N ALA A 323 -2.35 -10.15 26.15
CA ALA A 323 -3.59 -9.79 26.82
C ALA A 323 -4.71 -9.59 25.78
N GLY A 324 -5.85 -10.28 26.00
CA GLY A 324 -7.01 -10.23 25.11
C GLY A 324 -6.78 -10.74 23.69
N GLY A 325 -5.66 -11.44 23.41
CA GLY A 325 -5.33 -11.88 22.05
C GLY A 325 -5.07 -10.75 21.06
N ARG A 326 -4.70 -9.56 21.55
CA ARG A 326 -4.53 -8.33 20.74
C ARG A 326 -3.12 -8.20 20.14
N ALA A 327 -2.50 -9.31 19.76
CA ALA A 327 -1.21 -9.30 19.07
C ALA A 327 -1.17 -10.32 17.93
N LEU A 328 -0.32 -10.08 16.94
CA LEU A 328 -0.08 -10.94 15.79
C LEU A 328 1.41 -11.25 15.70
N ALA A 329 1.76 -12.47 15.30
CA ALA A 329 3.13 -12.86 14.99
C ALA A 329 3.19 -13.65 13.69
N HIS A 330 4.10 -13.28 12.80
CA HIS A 330 4.30 -13.95 11.51
C HIS A 330 5.78 -14.13 11.23
N LEU A 331 6.13 -15.28 10.67
CA LEU A 331 7.49 -15.65 10.28
C LEU A 331 7.56 -15.78 8.75
N TRP A 332 8.52 -15.12 8.12
CA TRP A 332 8.86 -15.32 6.73
C TRP A 332 10.14 -16.12 6.61
N SER A 333 10.16 -17.12 5.74
CA SER A 333 11.37 -17.83 5.35
C SER A 333 11.72 -17.51 3.90
N TYR A 334 12.92 -17.00 3.66
CA TYR A 334 13.39 -16.62 2.33
C TYR A 334 14.91 -16.66 2.25
N GLY A 335 15.46 -17.29 1.21
CA GLY A 335 16.91 -17.34 0.99
C GLY A 335 17.72 -17.94 2.16
N GLY A 336 17.17 -18.95 2.85
CA GLY A 336 17.79 -19.55 4.04
C GLY A 336 17.74 -18.67 5.31
N ARG A 337 17.08 -17.52 5.26
CA ARG A 337 16.90 -16.59 6.38
C ARG A 337 15.46 -16.60 6.88
N ARG A 338 15.28 -16.16 8.13
CA ARG A 338 13.98 -16.09 8.81
C ARG A 338 13.74 -14.68 9.31
N TYR A 339 12.55 -14.14 9.07
CA TYR A 339 12.16 -12.79 9.46
C TYR A 339 10.88 -12.83 10.29
N LEU A 340 10.91 -12.29 11.50
CA LEU A 340 9.78 -12.25 12.42
C LEU A 340 9.17 -10.85 12.41
N GLN A 341 7.87 -10.78 12.13
CA GLN A 341 7.04 -9.61 12.42
C GLN A 341 6.21 -9.88 13.67
N VAL A 342 6.10 -8.87 14.53
CA VAL A 342 5.15 -8.86 15.64
C VAL A 342 4.40 -7.54 15.66
N VAL A 343 3.08 -7.58 15.72
CA VAL A 343 2.19 -6.41 15.63
C VAL A 343 1.24 -6.39 16.81
N SER A 344 1.12 -5.23 17.46
CA SER A 344 0.07 -4.97 18.46
C SER A 344 -1.20 -4.47 17.78
N LEU A 345 -2.33 -5.07 18.15
CA LEU A 345 -3.68 -4.60 17.82
C LEU A 345 -4.30 -3.77 18.96
N GLU A 346 -3.59 -3.65 20.09
CA GLU A 346 -4.02 -2.85 21.22
C GLU A 346 -3.72 -1.37 20.96
N ALA A 347 -4.74 -0.52 21.08
CA ALA A 347 -4.65 0.90 20.73
C ALA A 347 -4.20 1.78 21.89
N GLN A 348 -4.41 1.35 23.14
CA GLN A 348 -4.31 2.22 24.30
C GLN A 348 -3.18 1.82 25.26
N ALA A 349 -2.89 0.52 25.35
CA ALA A 349 -1.96 -0.01 26.33
C ALA A 349 -0.83 -0.83 25.69
N ALA A 350 0.35 -0.74 26.29
CA ALA A 350 1.45 -1.61 25.93
C ALA A 350 1.18 -3.05 26.42
N GLN A 351 1.60 -4.05 25.66
CA GLN A 351 1.29 -5.44 25.92
C GLN A 351 2.53 -6.32 26.05
N ASN A 352 2.53 -7.20 27.05
CA ASN A 352 3.50 -8.29 27.08
C ASN A 352 3.11 -9.35 26.05
N VAL A 353 4.08 -9.82 25.27
CA VAL A 353 3.88 -10.87 24.27
C VAL A 353 4.84 -12.02 24.48
N LYS A 354 4.39 -13.24 24.18
CA LYS A 354 5.21 -14.45 24.12
C LYS A 354 4.89 -15.22 22.83
N ILE A 355 5.93 -15.65 22.12
CA ILE A 355 5.83 -16.30 20.80
C ILE A 355 6.71 -17.54 20.81
N GLN A 356 6.18 -18.64 20.29
CA GLN A 356 6.94 -19.88 20.08
C GLN A 356 7.42 -19.94 18.62
N LEU A 357 8.74 -19.90 18.43
CA LEU A 357 9.38 -20.12 17.13
C LEU A 357 9.38 -21.62 16.78
N PRO A 358 9.32 -21.99 15.49
CA PRO A 358 9.39 -23.40 15.06
C PRO A 358 10.78 -24.03 15.26
N ALA A 359 11.82 -23.20 15.41
CA ALA A 359 13.18 -23.65 15.68
C ALA A 359 13.89 -22.63 16.58
N LYS A 360 14.92 -23.09 17.29
CA LYS A 360 15.74 -22.25 18.17
C LYS A 360 16.33 -21.05 17.41
N ALA A 361 16.48 -19.96 18.14
CA ALA A 361 17.13 -18.74 17.72
C ALA A 361 18.25 -18.41 18.72
N ARG A 362 19.37 -17.93 18.21
CA ARG A 362 20.48 -17.39 19.00
C ARG A 362 20.20 -15.96 19.43
N GLY A 363 19.40 -15.24 18.66
CA GLY A 363 19.05 -13.86 18.92
C GLY A 363 18.07 -13.29 17.89
N LEU A 364 17.65 -12.05 18.13
CA LEU A 364 16.83 -11.27 17.21
C LEU A 364 17.62 -10.03 16.81
N ARG A 365 17.79 -9.82 15.50
CA ARG A 365 18.42 -8.61 14.97
C ARG A 365 17.34 -7.68 14.40
N PRO A 366 17.15 -6.46 14.95
CA PRO A 366 16.23 -5.47 14.38
C PRO A 366 16.48 -5.26 12.89
N LEU A 367 15.42 -5.24 12.07
CA LEU A 367 15.55 -4.95 10.63
C LEU A 367 15.66 -3.46 10.33
N PHE A 368 15.05 -2.60 11.16
CA PHE A 368 14.90 -1.18 10.89
C PHE A 368 15.49 -0.34 12.01
N ALA A 369 16.45 0.52 11.65
CA ALA A 369 16.97 1.53 12.56
C ALA A 369 15.88 2.55 12.89
N GLY A 370 15.87 3.08 14.12
CA GLY A 370 14.91 4.08 14.55
C GLY A 370 13.52 3.54 14.94
N ARG A 371 13.21 2.26 14.64
CA ARG A 371 12.01 1.60 15.20
C ARG A 371 12.32 1.03 16.57
N THR A 372 11.38 1.18 17.51
CA THR A 372 11.49 0.60 18.84
C THR A 372 11.48 -0.93 18.75
N THR A 373 12.50 -1.56 19.35
CA THR A 373 12.61 -3.02 19.45
C THR A 373 12.82 -3.45 20.90
N THR A 374 11.97 -4.35 21.39
CA THR A 374 11.92 -4.74 22.80
C THR A 374 11.86 -6.25 23.01
N LEU A 375 11.75 -7.04 21.93
CA LEU A 375 11.63 -8.48 22.02
C LEU A 375 13.01 -9.13 22.08
N GLN A 376 13.11 -10.19 22.86
CA GLN A 376 14.33 -10.98 23.03
C GLN A 376 14.01 -12.46 22.79
N ALA A 377 14.94 -13.18 22.18
CA ALA A 377 14.86 -14.63 22.01
C ALA A 377 15.68 -15.35 23.08
N SER A 378 15.12 -16.43 23.63
CA SER A 378 15.82 -17.42 24.45
C SER A 378 15.44 -18.81 23.97
N GLY A 379 16.36 -19.47 23.27
CA GLY A 379 16.07 -20.73 22.59
C GLY A 379 15.00 -20.54 21.52
N ALA A 380 13.88 -21.24 21.63
CA ALA A 380 12.77 -21.11 20.68
C ALA A 380 11.66 -20.16 21.17
N GLN A 381 11.81 -19.54 22.33
CA GLN A 381 10.84 -18.60 22.89
C GLN A 381 11.26 -17.16 22.61
N VAL A 382 10.32 -16.33 22.17
CA VAL A 382 10.49 -14.89 22.01
C VAL A 382 9.52 -14.17 22.95
N GLN A 383 10.00 -13.20 23.71
CA GLN A 383 9.16 -12.45 24.64
C GLN A 383 9.60 -10.99 24.76
N GLY A 384 8.68 -10.13 25.18
CA GLY A 384 8.94 -8.73 25.48
C GLY A 384 7.66 -7.92 25.51
N LYS A 385 7.77 -6.60 25.30
CA LYS A 385 6.66 -5.65 25.44
C LYS A 385 6.43 -4.85 24.17
N LEU A 386 5.27 -4.94 23.56
CA LEU A 386 4.87 -4.10 22.43
C LEU A 386 4.24 -2.80 22.94
N ALA A 387 4.58 -1.68 22.30
CA ALA A 387 3.84 -0.42 22.47
C ALA A 387 2.43 -0.55 21.86
N PRO A 388 1.46 0.31 22.26
CA PRO A 388 0.17 0.38 21.58
C PRO A 388 0.36 0.58 20.06
N LEU A 389 -0.36 -0.17 19.25
CA LEU A 389 -0.32 -0.19 17.78
C LEU A 389 1.07 -0.46 17.17
N GLY A 390 2.07 -0.77 17.98
CA GLY A 390 3.45 -0.93 17.55
C GLY A 390 3.67 -2.19 16.73
N ALA A 391 4.53 -2.09 15.72
CA ALA A 391 5.03 -3.21 14.95
C ALA A 391 6.56 -3.32 15.08
N GLN A 392 7.06 -4.53 15.16
CA GLN A 392 8.49 -4.82 15.26
C GLN A 392 8.89 -5.89 14.26
N TRP A 393 10.04 -5.70 13.62
CA TRP A 393 10.58 -6.59 12.61
C TRP A 393 12.00 -7.01 12.98
N TYR A 394 12.27 -8.31 12.89
CA TYR A 394 13.56 -8.90 13.21
C TYR A 394 13.99 -9.90 12.16
N GLU A 395 15.30 -9.99 11.91
CA GLU A 395 15.90 -11.23 11.41
C GLU A 395 16.18 -12.15 12.59
N VAL A 396 15.76 -13.41 12.48
CA VAL A 396 15.94 -14.44 13.50
C VAL A 396 17.26 -15.16 13.24
N GLN A 397 18.21 -15.06 14.18
CA GLN A 397 19.58 -15.58 14.05
C GLN A 397 19.78 -16.99 14.59
#